data_AF-A0A3A6N4L7-F1
#
_entry.id   AF-A0A3A6N4L7-F1
#
_cell.length_a   1.000
_cell.length_b   1.000
_cell.length_c   1.000
_cell.angle_alpha   90.00
_cell.angle_beta   90.00
_cell.angle_gamma   90.00
#
_symmetry.space_group_name_H-M   'P 1'
#
loop_
_entity.id
_entity.type
_entity.pdbx_description
1 polymer ?
#
loop_
_entity_poly.entity_id
_entity_poly.type
_entity_poly.pdbx_seq_one_letter_code
_entity_poly.pdbx_strand_id
1 'polypeptide(L)'
;MTMNEFDRDMTATTFAEAGEHGTARKIMADGDNQQKKTAPAPKKSYTLPMVIFGAMSIGLYVALFRYQGWVTDTFTKGGIYTAWPILTAFVFSFIHGAFASNLLSFLGIEAKKH
;
A
#
# COMPACT_ATOMS: atom_id res chain seq x y z
N MET A 1 -15.02 13.28 -23.83
CA MET A 1 -15.07 11.90 -23.31
C MET A 1 -13.70 11.29 -23.55
N THR A 2 -12.98 10.93 -22.50
CA THR A 2 -11.71 10.21 -22.61
C THR A 2 -12.04 8.78 -23.04
N MET A 3 -11.66 8.41 -24.27
CA MET A 3 -11.84 7.05 -24.77
C MET A 3 -10.83 6.13 -24.07
N ASN A 4 -11.31 4.98 -23.57
CA ASN A 4 -10.43 3.95 -23.02
C ASN A 4 -9.61 3.30 -24.13
N GLU A 5 -8.48 2.67 -23.77
CA GLU A 5 -7.57 2.01 -24.72
C GLU A 5 -8.30 1.03 -25.64
N PHE A 6 -9.24 0.27 -25.08
CA PHE A 6 -10.08 -0.67 -25.82
C PHE A 6 -11.01 0.00 -26.85
N ASP A 7 -11.63 1.12 -26.48
CA ASP A 7 -12.57 1.86 -27.35
C ASP A 7 -11.83 2.51 -28.53
N ARG A 8 -10.60 2.98 -28.27
CA ARG A 8 -9.70 3.51 -29.29
C ARG A 8 -9.27 2.43 -30.29
N ASP A 9 -8.88 1.25 -29.82
CA ASP A 9 -8.38 0.18 -30.68
C ASP A 9 -9.50 -0.41 -31.56
N MET A 10 -10.71 -0.54 -31.00
CA MET A 10 -11.90 -0.92 -31.76
C MET A 10 -12.21 0.11 -32.86
N THR A 11 -12.24 1.39 -32.50
CA THR A 11 -12.49 2.49 -33.44
C THR A 11 -11.43 2.54 -34.53
N ALA A 12 -10.14 2.45 -34.18
CA ALA A 12 -9.05 2.46 -35.16
C ALA A 12 -9.10 1.26 -36.11
N THR A 13 -9.51 0.08 -35.63
CA THR A 13 -9.70 -1.12 -36.45
C THR A 13 -10.86 -0.93 -37.43
N THR A 14 -11.97 -0.32 -37.00
CA THR A 14 -13.12 -0.02 -37.86
C THR A 14 -12.77 0.96 -38.98
N PHE A 15 -11.95 1.98 -38.71
CA PHE A 15 -11.47 2.86 -39.78
C PHE A 15 -10.45 2.17 -40.70
N ALA A 16 -9.68 1.20 -40.19
CA ALA A 16 -8.77 0.42 -41.02
C ALA A 16 -9.51 -0.55 -41.96
N GLU A 17 -10.57 -1.21 -41.51
CA GLU A 17 -11.40 -2.09 -42.38
C GLU A 17 -12.17 -1.29 -43.43
N ALA A 18 -12.56 -0.05 -43.13
CA ALA A 18 -13.21 0.87 -44.06
C ALA A 18 -12.25 1.42 -45.14
N GLY A 19 -10.97 1.06 -45.11
CA GLY A 19 -9.94 1.53 -46.04
C GLY A 19 -9.37 2.91 -45.70
N GLU A 20 -9.82 3.54 -44.61
CA GLU A 20 -9.33 4.83 -44.11
C GLU A 20 -8.09 4.68 -43.22
N HIS A 21 -7.05 4.05 -43.76
CA HIS A 21 -5.82 3.73 -43.03
C HIS A 21 -5.09 4.97 -42.47
N GLY A 22 -5.25 6.14 -43.09
CA GLY A 22 -4.68 7.41 -42.61
C GLY A 22 -5.31 7.88 -41.30
N THR A 23 -6.64 7.75 -41.20
CA THR A 23 -7.41 8.11 -40.00
C THR A 23 -7.14 7.14 -38.87
N ALA A 24 -7.10 5.83 -39.15
CA ALA A 24 -6.75 4.80 -38.17
C ALA A 24 -5.35 5.05 -37.54
N ARG A 25 -4.34 5.34 -38.36
CA ARG A 25 -2.99 5.69 -37.86
C ARG A 25 -2.99 6.93 -36.98
N LYS A 26 -3.78 7.95 -37.31
CA LYS A 26 -3.88 9.19 -36.54
C LYS A 26 -4.54 8.94 -35.18
N ILE A 27 -5.60 8.13 -35.13
CA ILE A 27 -6.29 7.73 -33.89
C ILE A 27 -5.33 6.96 -32.96
N MET A 28 -4.52 6.05 -33.50
CA MET A 28 -3.50 5.34 -32.73
C MET A 28 -2.36 6.25 -32.24
N ALA A 29 -1.90 7.17 -33.09
CA ALA A 29 -0.81 8.10 -32.75
C ALA A 29 -1.21 9.19 -31.74
N ASP A 30 -2.47 9.67 -31.77
CA ASP A 30 -2.97 10.63 -30.79
C ASP A 30 -3.12 9.98 -29.40
N GLY A 31 -3.47 8.70 -29.36
CA GLY A 31 -3.52 7.91 -28.14
C GLY A 31 -2.17 7.76 -27.43
N ASP A 32 -1.07 7.59 -28.16
CA ASP A 32 0.30 7.57 -27.60
C ASP A 32 0.67 8.90 -26.92
N ASN A 33 0.26 10.03 -27.53
CA ASN A 33 0.51 11.37 -26.99
C ASN A 33 -0.28 11.66 -25.71
N GLN A 34 -1.49 11.10 -25.58
CA GLN A 34 -2.29 11.19 -24.36
C GLN A 34 -1.74 10.27 -23.26
N GLN A 35 -1.22 9.09 -23.61
CA GLN A 35 -0.59 8.15 -22.68
C GLN A 35 0.76 8.67 -22.13
N LYS A 36 1.46 9.53 -22.88
CA LYS A 36 2.69 10.19 -22.43
C LYS A 36 2.48 11.32 -21.41
N LYS A 37 1.24 11.81 -21.25
CA LYS A 37 0.90 12.89 -20.29
C LYS A 37 0.61 12.41 -18.88
N THR A 38 0.56 11.09 -18.64
CA THR A 38 0.48 10.50 -17.31
C THR A 38 1.87 10.01 -16.86
N ALA A 39 2.84 10.92 -16.81
CA ALA A 39 4.06 10.65 -16.07
C ALA A 39 3.70 10.36 -14.59
N PRO A 40 4.07 9.21 -14.02
CA PRO A 40 3.70 8.86 -12.66
C PRO A 40 4.35 9.84 -11.69
N ALA A 41 3.55 10.28 -10.71
CA ALA A 41 3.90 11.20 -9.64
C ALA A 41 5.23 10.82 -8.94
N PRO A 42 5.96 11.79 -8.37
CA PRO A 42 7.27 11.56 -7.76
C PRO A 42 7.21 10.45 -6.71
N LYS A 43 8.16 9.52 -6.82
CA LYS A 43 8.36 8.36 -5.95
C LYS A 43 8.62 8.85 -4.52
N LYS A 44 7.55 9.07 -3.75
CA LYS A 44 7.65 9.47 -2.35
C LYS A 44 8.18 8.26 -1.60
N SER A 45 9.42 8.32 -1.13
CA SER A 45 10.09 7.16 -0.56
C SER A 45 9.37 6.73 0.73
N TYR A 46 8.65 5.61 0.66
CA TYR A 46 7.98 4.97 1.78
C TYR A 46 8.96 4.29 2.76
N THR A 47 10.26 4.53 2.60
CA THR A 47 11.35 4.06 3.47
C THR A 47 11.35 4.71 4.85
N LEU A 48 11.00 6.00 4.94
CA LEU A 48 11.02 6.72 6.20
C LEU A 48 9.95 6.23 7.21
N PRO A 49 8.66 6.06 6.81
CA PRO A 49 7.69 5.49 7.74
C PRO A 49 8.05 4.05 8.15
N MET A 50 8.61 3.23 7.25
CA MET A 50 9.00 1.84 7.58
C MET A 50 10.02 1.75 8.72
N VAL A 51 11.08 2.55 8.67
CA VAL A 51 12.12 2.54 9.72
C VAL A 51 11.57 3.07 11.05
N ILE A 52 10.71 4.10 11.01
CA ILE A 52 10.10 4.67 12.21
C ILE A 52 9.14 3.67 12.88
N PHE A 53 8.24 3.05 12.11
CA PHE A 53 7.30 2.05 12.66
C PHE A 53 8.01 0.76 13.09
N GLY A 54 9.09 0.37 12.42
CA GLY A 54 9.93 -0.76 12.83
C GLY A 54 10.69 -0.49 14.13
N ALA A 55 11.36 0.66 14.23
CA ALA A 55 12.03 1.07 15.47
C ALA A 55 11.04 1.23 16.63
N MET A 56 9.83 1.76 16.37
CA MET A 56 8.77 1.87 17.35
C MET A 56 8.28 0.49 17.83
N SER A 57 8.11 -0.48 16.92
CA SER A 57 7.70 -1.84 17.27
C SER A 57 8.74 -2.57 18.12
N ILE A 58 10.02 -2.44 17.76
CA ILE A 58 11.14 -2.99 18.53
C ILE A 58 11.21 -2.32 19.90
N GLY A 59 11.10 -1.00 19.96
CA GLY A 59 11.08 -0.24 21.20
C GLY A 59 9.95 -0.68 22.13
N LEU A 60 8.77 -0.97 21.60
CA LEU A 60 7.63 -1.48 22.37
C LEU A 60 7.89 -2.87 22.94
N TYR A 61 8.52 -3.76 22.16
CA TYR A 61 8.93 -5.10 22.62
C TYR A 61 9.96 -5.01 23.74
N VAL A 62 10.98 -4.17 23.57
CA VAL A 62 12.03 -3.95 24.58
C VAL A 62 11.42 -3.38 25.86
N ALA A 63 10.53 -2.39 25.75
CA ALA A 63 9.83 -1.82 26.90
C ALA A 63 8.99 -2.89 27.62
N LEU A 64 8.22 -3.69 26.89
CA LEU A 64 7.41 -4.76 27.48
C LEU A 64 8.27 -5.75 28.27
N PHE A 65 9.38 -6.21 27.68
CA PHE A 65 10.31 -7.13 28.35
C PHE A 65 11.08 -6.46 29.51
N ARG A 66 11.36 -5.15 29.43
CA ARG A 66 12.01 -4.40 30.51
C ARG A 66 11.14 -4.34 31.77
N TYR A 67 9.82 -4.22 31.61
CA TYR A 67 8.85 -4.15 32.70
C TYR A 67 8.17 -5.49 33.02
N GLN A 68 8.73 -6.61 32.52
CA GLN A 68 8.16 -7.95 32.64
C GLN A 68 7.75 -8.31 34.08
N GLY A 69 8.55 -7.98 35.11
CA GLY A 69 8.21 -8.28 36.49
C GLY A 69 6.89 -7.64 36.95
N TRP A 70 6.66 -6.38 36.57
CA TRP A 70 5.43 -5.65 36.91
C TRP A 70 4.23 -6.11 36.06
N VAL A 71 4.49 -6.47 34.80
CA VAL A 71 3.49 -7.02 33.87
C VAL A 71 3.01 -8.38 34.36
N THR A 72 3.92 -9.31 34.70
CA THR A 72 3.57 -10.64 35.19
C THR A 72 2.81 -10.56 36.51
N ASP A 73 3.23 -9.70 37.45
CA ASP A 73 2.55 -9.51 38.74
C ASP A 73 1.13 -8.94 38.55
N THR A 74 0.95 -8.00 37.62
CA THR A 74 -0.37 -7.45 37.28
C THR A 74 -1.24 -8.46 36.53
N PHE A 75 -0.68 -9.24 35.61
CA PHE A 75 -1.42 -10.15 34.74
C PHE A 75 -1.86 -11.43 35.47
N THR A 76 -1.15 -11.82 36.53
CA THR A 76 -1.45 -13.03 37.32
C THR A 76 -2.39 -12.78 38.50
N LYS A 77 -2.64 -11.52 38.90
CA LYS A 77 -3.56 -11.17 39.99
C LYS A 77 -5.03 -11.52 39.76
N GLY A 78 -5.43 -11.86 38.53
CA GLY A 78 -6.81 -12.24 38.20
C GLY A 78 -7.84 -11.11 38.39
N GLY A 79 -9.11 -11.37 38.09
CA GLY A 79 -10.19 -10.36 38.20
C GLY A 79 -10.13 -9.29 37.10
N ILE A 80 -10.40 -8.02 37.44
CA ILE A 80 -10.34 -6.88 36.50
C ILE A 80 -8.97 -6.75 35.82
N TYR A 81 -7.90 -7.22 36.47
CA TYR A 81 -6.55 -7.17 35.92
C TYR A 81 -6.32 -8.10 34.71
N THR A 82 -7.23 -9.04 34.44
CA THR A 82 -7.21 -9.84 33.19
C THR A 82 -7.47 -9.00 31.93
N ALA A 83 -8.01 -7.79 32.07
CA ALA A 83 -8.15 -6.85 30.96
C ALA A 83 -6.79 -6.36 30.44
N TRP A 84 -5.76 -6.30 31.29
CA TRP A 84 -4.43 -5.83 30.91
C TRP A 84 -3.74 -6.65 29.81
N PRO A 85 -3.67 -8.00 29.87
CA PRO A 85 -3.11 -8.80 28.79
C PRO A 85 -3.88 -8.64 27.47
N ILE A 86 -5.21 -8.53 27.53
CA ILE A 86 -6.07 -8.36 26.36
C ILE A 86 -5.76 -7.02 25.69
N LEU A 87 -5.73 -5.94 26.47
CA LEU A 87 -5.39 -4.61 25.99
C LEU A 87 -3.99 -4.58 25.37
N THR A 88 -3.03 -5.21 26.05
CA THR A 88 -1.63 -5.27 25.57
C THR A 88 -1.55 -6.02 24.24
N ALA A 89 -2.25 -7.15 24.10
CA ALA A 89 -2.32 -7.89 22.84
C ALA A 89 -2.92 -7.05 21.70
N PHE A 90 -3.96 -6.26 21.97
CA PHE A 90 -4.54 -5.33 20.99
C PHE A 90 -3.55 -4.23 20.55
N VAL A 91 -2.90 -3.58 21.51
CA VAL A 91 -1.89 -2.54 21.24
C VAL A 91 -0.73 -3.13 20.43
N PHE A 92 -0.26 -4.32 20.80
CA PHE A 92 0.78 -5.03 20.09
C PHE A 92 0.38 -5.37 18.66
N SER A 93 -0.84 -5.88 18.47
CA SER A 93 -1.38 -6.22 17.15
C SER A 93 -1.49 -4.99 16.25
N PHE A 94 -1.91 -3.85 16.81
CA PHE A 94 -2.02 -2.60 16.06
C PHE A 94 -0.65 -2.08 15.60
N ILE A 95 0.32 -2.03 16.51
CA ILE A 95 1.67 -1.48 16.23
C ILE A 95 2.44 -2.42 15.30
N HIS A 96 2.40 -3.73 15.56
CA HIS A 96 3.03 -4.74 14.70
C HIS A 96 2.36 -4.81 13.32
N GLY A 97 1.03 -4.65 13.25
CA GLY A 97 0.30 -4.57 11.98
C GLY A 97 0.69 -3.36 11.14
N ALA A 98 0.84 -2.19 11.76
CA ALA A 98 1.35 -0.98 11.09
C ALA A 98 2.80 -1.16 10.59
N PHE A 99 3.64 -1.88 11.34
CA PHE A 99 4.97 -2.27 10.88
C PHE A 99 4.92 -3.22 9.68
N ALA A 100 4.11 -4.29 9.75
CA ALA A 100 3.98 -5.27 8.68
C ALA A 100 3.52 -4.62 7.36
N SER A 101 2.56 -3.69 7.44
CA SER A 101 2.10 -2.90 6.28
C SER A 101 3.24 -2.09 5.65
N ASN A 102 4.00 -1.34 6.46
CA ASN A 102 5.15 -0.59 5.94
C ASN A 102 6.29 -1.49 5.44
N LEU A 103 6.48 -2.68 6.02
CA LEU A 103 7.47 -3.66 5.59
C LEU A 103 7.15 -4.21 4.20
N LEU A 104 5.87 -4.52 3.94
CA LEU A 104 5.40 -4.94 2.61
C LEU A 104 5.54 -3.81 1.58
N SER A 105 5.23 -2.56 1.95
CA SER A 105 5.46 -1.39 1.08
C SER A 105 6.95 -1.22 0.74
N PHE A 106 7.87 -1.44 1.68
CA PHE A 106 9.31 -1.38 1.42
C PHE A 106 9.83 -2.54 0.55
N LEU A 107 9.32 -3.76 0.77
CA LEU A 107 9.68 -4.93 -0.02
C LEU A 107 9.15 -4.84 -1.46
N GLY A 108 8.34 -3.82 -1.77
CA GLY A 108 7.76 -3.59 -3.09
C GLY A 108 6.58 -4.52 -3.41
N ILE A 109 6.10 -5.28 -2.41
CA ILE A 109 4.89 -6.10 -2.50
C ILE A 109 3.66 -5.26 -2.10
N GLU A 110 3.72 -3.95 -2.37
CA GLU A 110 2.59 -3.07 -2.14
C GLU A 110 1.51 -3.43 -3.16
N ALA A 111 0.37 -3.93 -2.69
CA ALA A 111 -0.74 -4.30 -3.53
C ALA A 111 -1.07 -3.12 -4.46
N LYS A 112 -1.10 -3.39 -5.77
CA LYS A 112 -1.56 -2.46 -6.78
C LYS A 112 -2.87 -1.84 -6.29
N LYS A 113 -2.83 -0.56 -5.95
CA LYS A 113 -4.01 0.22 -5.58
C LYS A 113 -4.93 0.20 -6.79
N HIS A 114 -5.99 -0.62 -6.73
CA HIS A 114 -7.04 -0.65 -7.73
C HIS A 114 -7.87 0.63 -7.67
#